data_AF-A0A6B0HNC6-F1
#
_entry.id   AF-A0A6B0HNC6-F1
#
_cell.length_a   1.000
_cell.length_b   1.000
_cell.length_c   1.000
_cell.angle_alpha   90.00
_cell.angle_beta   90.00
_cell.angle_gamma   90.00
#
_symmetry.space_group_name_H-M   'P 1'
#
loop_
_entity.id
_entity.type
_entity.pdbx_description
1 polymer ?
#
loop_
_entity_poly.entity_id
_entity_poly.type
_entity_poly.pdbx_seq_one_letter_code
_entity_poly.pdbx_strand_id
1 'polypeptide(L)'
;MTMVAGCTGSEDETDDEPDEPERPEGDGQDEPTEPVLNEEFTPGVDDSELEELDEPVYFTDVVEYESSFAVDLQLSSPEPATGVQRVHDGNYYVHIDSSEPVEMYGVDGTLYTIVMGHCDVDGRDPEQGQYVPIDQSRDDTYGSLAAAGTTTIDGEEVYVFEHPVTTEYLSTDTGYPVRSEWAGTRADYHSWGEVDPISPPDRPCNGE
;
A
#
# COMPACT_ATOMS: atom_id res chain seq x y z
N MET A 1 2.19 74.94 7.21
CA MET A 1 2.88 75.49 6.03
C MET A 1 3.55 74.30 5.34
N THR A 2 3.15 73.85 4.15
CA THR A 2 3.08 74.60 2.87
C THR A 2 4.50 74.93 2.41
N MET A 3 5.00 74.57 1.21
CA MET A 3 4.63 73.63 0.12
C MET A 3 5.68 73.84 -0.99
N VAL A 4 5.81 72.92 -1.97
CA VAL A 4 6.16 73.23 -3.39
C VAL A 4 7.58 73.79 -3.68
N ALA A 5 8.22 73.65 -4.85
CA ALA A 5 8.26 72.63 -5.92
C ALA A 5 9.36 73.05 -6.96
N GLY A 6 9.52 72.32 -8.06
CA GLY A 6 10.33 72.69 -9.25
C GLY A 6 11.42 71.65 -9.53
N CYS A 7 11.37 70.78 -10.55
CA CYS A 7 11.18 71.00 -12.00
C CYS A 7 12.34 71.84 -12.58
N THR A 8 13.00 71.48 -13.69
CA THR A 8 12.52 71.05 -15.03
C THR A 8 13.38 69.90 -15.62
N GLY A 9 12.90 68.97 -16.45
CA GLY A 9 12.49 69.11 -17.88
C GLY A 9 13.65 68.65 -18.79
N SER A 10 13.54 68.12 -20.02
CA SER A 10 12.46 67.98 -21.03
C SER A 10 13.01 67.11 -22.20
N GLU A 11 12.31 66.54 -23.21
CA GLU A 11 10.92 66.10 -23.54
C GLU A 11 11.05 65.12 -24.78
N ASP A 12 9.99 64.82 -25.56
CA ASP A 12 9.91 63.95 -26.79
C ASP A 12 10.12 62.42 -26.60
N GLU A 13 9.18 61.50 -26.82
CA GLU A 13 7.97 61.36 -27.69
C GLU A 13 8.23 61.14 -29.20
N THR A 14 8.08 59.88 -29.65
CA THR A 14 7.55 59.53 -30.98
C THR A 14 6.66 58.30 -30.88
N ASP A 15 5.46 58.44 -31.42
CA ASP A 15 4.35 57.48 -31.55
C ASP A 15 4.54 56.61 -32.82
N ASP A 16 4.33 55.28 -32.73
CA ASP A 16 4.22 54.37 -33.90
C ASP A 16 3.65 53.00 -33.45
N GLU A 17 2.32 52.86 -33.49
CA GLU A 17 1.66 51.56 -33.76
C GLU A 17 1.56 51.40 -35.29
N PRO A 18 1.79 50.20 -35.86
CA PRO A 18 0.64 49.31 -36.06
C PRO A 18 0.92 47.78 -36.10
N ASP A 19 -0.20 47.08 -36.28
CA ASP A 19 -0.42 45.73 -36.82
C ASP A 19 -0.36 44.52 -35.87
N GLU A 20 -1.56 43.91 -35.75
CA GLU A 20 -1.87 42.68 -35.04
C GLU A 20 -1.26 41.46 -35.74
N PRO A 21 -0.56 40.54 -35.04
CA PRO A 21 -0.31 39.22 -35.57
C PRO A 21 -1.59 38.38 -35.51
N GLU A 22 -2.03 37.92 -36.68
CA GLU A 22 -3.25 37.16 -36.90
C GLU A 22 -3.36 35.91 -36.01
N ARG A 23 -4.57 35.62 -35.53
CA ARG A 23 -4.87 34.37 -34.81
C ARG A 23 -4.76 33.18 -35.77
N PRO A 24 -3.99 32.12 -35.48
CA PRO A 24 -4.12 30.88 -36.21
C PRO A 24 -5.47 30.23 -35.84
N GLU A 25 -6.38 30.16 -36.81
CA GLU A 25 -7.56 29.28 -36.74
C GLU A 25 -7.09 27.82 -36.86
N GLY A 26 -6.72 27.23 -35.73
CA GLY A 26 -6.41 25.81 -35.60
C GLY A 26 -7.67 25.01 -35.31
N ASP A 27 -8.27 24.43 -36.36
CA ASP A 27 -9.36 23.46 -36.23
C ASP A 27 -8.78 22.13 -35.67
N GLY A 28 -8.66 22.10 -34.35
CA GLY A 28 -8.27 20.93 -33.56
C GLY A 28 -9.42 20.60 -32.62
N GLN A 29 -10.11 19.49 -32.90
CA GLN A 29 -10.99 18.88 -31.91
C GLN A 29 -10.10 18.22 -30.85
N ASP A 30 -9.72 19.01 -29.84
CA ASP A 30 -9.41 18.45 -28.53
C ASP A 30 -10.69 17.76 -28.04
N GLU A 31 -10.80 16.47 -28.33
CA GLU A 31 -11.68 15.59 -27.58
C GLU A 31 -11.38 15.84 -26.10
N PRO A 32 -12.39 16.00 -25.23
CA PRO A 32 -12.12 16.13 -23.81
C PRO A 32 -11.49 14.81 -23.38
N THR A 33 -10.16 14.79 -23.24
CA THR A 33 -9.46 13.74 -22.50
C THR A 33 -10.15 13.70 -21.15
N GLU A 34 -10.95 12.66 -20.94
CA GLU A 34 -11.67 12.47 -19.70
C GLU A 34 -10.64 12.57 -18.58
N PRO A 35 -10.92 13.32 -17.49
CA PRO A 35 -9.98 13.40 -16.40
C PRO A 35 -9.70 11.96 -15.99
N VAL A 36 -8.45 11.52 -16.16
CA VAL A 36 -8.02 10.21 -15.69
C VAL A 36 -8.38 10.23 -14.22
N LEU A 37 -9.40 9.45 -13.86
CA LEU A 37 -9.76 9.29 -12.47
C LEU A 37 -8.48 8.81 -11.80
N ASN A 38 -8.09 9.45 -10.70
CA ASN A 38 -7.32 8.69 -9.73
C ASN A 38 -8.24 7.54 -9.36
N GLU A 39 -7.97 6.36 -9.92
CA GLU A 39 -8.69 5.14 -9.61
C GLU A 39 -8.48 4.93 -8.11
N GLU A 40 -9.52 5.28 -7.35
CA GLU A 40 -9.55 5.08 -5.91
C GLU A 40 -9.47 3.56 -5.74
N PHE A 41 -8.36 3.06 -5.22
CA PHE A 41 -8.07 1.62 -5.20
C PHE A 41 -9.20 0.90 -4.45
N THR A 42 -10.07 0.25 -5.21
CA THR A 42 -11.08 -0.67 -4.71
C THR A 42 -10.43 -2.05 -4.65
N PRO A 43 -10.09 -2.58 -3.46
CA PRO A 43 -9.73 -3.99 -3.35
C PRO A 43 -10.93 -4.84 -3.77
N GLY A 44 -10.69 -5.97 -4.45
CA GLY A 44 -11.75 -6.79 -5.02
C GLY A 44 -11.33 -7.44 -6.33
N VAL A 45 -12.07 -8.49 -6.71
CA VAL A 45 -12.03 -9.11 -8.04
C VAL A 45 -13.35 -8.79 -8.75
N ASP A 46 -13.39 -8.77 -10.07
CA ASP A 46 -14.64 -8.53 -10.79
C ASP A 46 -15.62 -9.69 -10.55
N ASP A 47 -16.89 -9.40 -10.24
CA ASP A 47 -17.94 -10.41 -10.00
C ASP A 47 -18.03 -11.47 -11.12
N SER A 48 -17.65 -11.12 -12.37
CA SER A 48 -17.70 -12.05 -13.50
C SER A 48 -16.52 -13.05 -13.57
N GLU A 49 -15.51 -12.89 -12.70
CA GLU A 49 -14.40 -13.82 -12.49
C GLU A 49 -14.60 -14.74 -11.27
N LEU A 50 -15.75 -14.62 -10.58
CA LEU A 50 -16.16 -15.48 -9.48
C LEU A 50 -17.03 -16.65 -9.93
N GLU A 51 -16.81 -17.81 -9.32
CA GLU A 51 -17.71 -18.96 -9.40
C GLU A 51 -18.71 -18.92 -8.22
N GLU A 52 -20.00 -19.15 -8.53
CA GLU A 52 -21.08 -19.14 -7.53
C GLU A 52 -21.00 -20.36 -6.59
N LEU A 53 -21.25 -20.14 -5.30
CA LEU A 53 -21.31 -21.18 -4.27
C LEU A 53 -22.72 -21.78 -4.12
N ASP A 54 -22.80 -23.12 -4.00
CA ASP A 54 -24.06 -23.84 -3.71
C ASP A 54 -24.65 -23.50 -2.33
N GLU A 55 -23.79 -23.21 -1.34
CA GLU A 55 -24.14 -22.89 0.06
C GLU A 55 -23.27 -21.71 0.56
N PRO A 56 -23.79 -20.83 1.45
CA PRO A 56 -23.01 -19.71 1.96
C PRO A 56 -21.86 -20.18 2.86
N VAL A 57 -20.66 -19.74 2.55
CA VAL A 57 -19.44 -19.93 3.36
C VAL A 57 -19.14 -18.62 4.08
N TYR A 58 -18.81 -18.68 5.38
CA TYR A 58 -18.48 -17.50 6.19
C TYR A 58 -17.00 -17.46 6.55
N PHE A 59 -16.39 -16.27 6.56
CA PHE A 59 -14.96 -16.08 6.83
C PHE A 59 -14.51 -16.76 8.13
N THR A 60 -15.26 -16.52 9.21
CA THR A 60 -14.95 -17.02 10.56
C THR A 60 -15.14 -18.54 10.72
N ASP A 61 -15.87 -19.20 9.81
CA ASP A 61 -16.04 -20.65 9.80
C ASP A 61 -14.88 -21.38 9.10
N VAL A 62 -14.14 -20.71 8.20
CA VAL A 62 -13.09 -21.33 7.37
C VAL A 62 -11.68 -20.82 7.62
N VAL A 63 -11.49 -19.58 8.07
CA VAL A 63 -10.14 -19.00 8.21
C VAL A 63 -9.33 -19.76 9.26
N GLU A 64 -8.12 -20.19 8.90
CA GLU A 64 -7.14 -20.80 9.81
C GLU A 64 -5.83 -19.98 9.77
N TYR A 65 -4.99 -20.13 10.79
CA TYR A 65 -3.72 -19.41 10.92
C TYR A 65 -2.65 -20.25 11.62
N GLU A 66 -1.39 -20.06 11.24
CA GLU A 66 -0.20 -20.58 11.95
C GLU A 66 0.58 -19.42 12.59
N SER A 67 1.36 -19.68 13.65
CA SER A 67 2.17 -18.65 14.34
C SER A 67 3.42 -18.21 13.56
N SER A 68 3.67 -18.80 12.39
CA SER A 68 4.77 -18.43 11.51
C SER A 68 4.34 -18.51 10.05
N PHE A 69 4.74 -17.51 9.27
CA PHE A 69 4.40 -17.38 7.84
C PHE A 69 5.25 -16.29 7.20
N ALA A 70 5.28 -16.27 5.86
CA ALA A 70 5.92 -15.24 5.07
C ALA A 70 4.91 -14.60 4.11
N VAL A 71 5.20 -13.37 3.71
CA VAL A 71 4.35 -12.54 2.85
C VAL A 71 5.23 -11.79 1.86
N ASP A 72 4.93 -11.92 0.58
CA ASP A 72 5.43 -11.00 -0.46
C ASP A 72 4.49 -9.78 -0.51
N LEU A 73 5.06 -8.59 -0.40
CA LEU A 73 4.35 -7.31 -0.36
C LEU A 73 4.51 -6.57 -1.69
N GLN A 74 3.41 -6.05 -2.21
CA GLN A 74 3.40 -5.12 -3.35
C GLN A 74 2.63 -3.85 -2.95
N LEU A 75 3.35 -2.73 -2.91
CA LEU A 75 2.84 -1.42 -2.52
C LEU A 75 2.75 -0.55 -3.78
N SER A 76 1.62 0.10 -3.99
CA SER A 76 1.36 0.95 -5.17
C SER A 76 1.33 2.45 -4.84
N SER A 77 1.33 2.79 -3.54
CA SER A 77 1.20 4.16 -3.03
C SER A 77 1.94 4.29 -1.68
N PRO A 78 2.61 5.42 -1.37
CA PRO A 78 2.72 6.64 -2.18
C PRO A 78 3.70 6.52 -3.36
N GLU A 79 4.61 5.56 -3.34
CA GLU A 79 5.49 5.19 -4.45
C GLU A 79 5.46 3.67 -4.64
N PRO A 80 5.50 3.14 -5.87
CA PRO A 80 5.56 1.71 -6.11
C PRO A 80 6.80 1.06 -5.48
N ALA A 81 6.58 0.06 -4.63
CA ALA A 81 7.63 -0.69 -3.96
C ALA A 81 7.23 -2.17 -3.83
N THR A 82 8.22 -3.03 -3.67
CA THR A 82 8.00 -4.44 -3.28
C THR A 82 8.68 -4.70 -1.95
N GLY A 83 8.31 -5.77 -1.27
CA GLY A 83 8.99 -6.16 -0.05
C GLY A 83 8.60 -7.54 0.42
N VAL A 84 9.12 -7.90 1.58
CA VAL A 84 8.76 -9.15 2.27
C VAL A 84 8.46 -8.86 3.73
N GLN A 85 7.48 -9.54 4.30
CA GLN A 85 7.34 -9.72 5.74
C GLN A 85 7.52 -11.20 6.08
N ARG A 86 8.21 -11.48 7.18
CA ARG A 86 8.31 -12.81 7.79
C ARG A 86 7.88 -12.70 9.24
N VAL A 87 7.09 -13.66 9.71
CA VAL A 87 6.56 -13.73 11.07
C VAL A 87 6.93 -15.08 11.68
N HIS A 88 7.32 -15.08 12.95
CA HIS A 88 7.58 -16.30 13.72
C HIS A 88 7.36 -16.06 15.22
N ASP A 89 6.33 -16.71 15.79
CA ASP A 89 6.00 -16.70 17.22
C ASP A 89 5.96 -15.27 17.83
N GLY A 90 5.25 -14.35 17.15
CA GLY A 90 5.09 -12.96 17.59
C GLY A 90 6.30 -12.05 17.35
N ASN A 91 7.35 -12.55 16.69
CA ASN A 91 8.43 -11.73 16.16
C ASN A 91 8.25 -11.54 14.65
N TYR A 92 8.78 -10.45 14.09
CA TYR A 92 8.74 -10.22 12.65
C TYR A 92 10.00 -9.57 12.08
N TYR A 93 10.17 -9.75 10.77
CA TYR A 93 11.11 -9.04 9.92
C TYR A 93 10.35 -8.49 8.72
N VAL A 94 10.61 -7.23 8.38
CA VAL A 94 10.14 -6.59 7.15
C VAL A 94 11.34 -6.05 6.38
N HIS A 95 11.32 -6.18 5.07
CA HIS A 95 12.23 -5.49 4.17
C HIS A 95 11.45 -4.93 2.98
N ILE A 96 11.57 -3.63 2.74
CA ILE A 96 10.95 -2.95 1.59
C ILE A 96 12.04 -2.51 0.61
N ASP A 97 11.99 -3.07 -0.59
CA ASP A 97 12.78 -2.67 -1.75
C ASP A 97 12.14 -1.44 -2.42
N SER A 98 12.71 -0.27 -2.10
CA SER A 98 12.36 1.02 -2.68
C SER A 98 13.62 1.78 -3.13
N SER A 99 13.48 3.06 -3.47
CA SER A 99 14.61 3.97 -3.73
C SER A 99 15.53 4.16 -2.51
N GLU A 100 14.98 4.07 -1.31
CA GLU A 100 15.65 4.12 -0.02
C GLU A 100 15.22 2.90 0.81
N PRO A 101 15.86 1.73 0.64
CA PRO A 101 15.37 0.49 1.23
C PRO A 101 15.43 0.52 2.75
N VAL A 102 14.41 -0.11 3.36
CA VAL A 102 14.19 -0.13 4.81
C VAL A 102 14.07 -1.57 5.29
N GLU A 103 14.89 -1.97 6.25
CA GLU A 103 14.70 -3.20 7.03
C GLU A 103 14.11 -2.85 8.40
N MET A 104 13.13 -3.62 8.88
CA MET A 104 12.56 -3.47 10.23
C MET A 104 12.47 -4.85 10.91
N TYR A 105 12.70 -4.89 12.21
CA TYR A 105 12.61 -6.10 13.02
C TYR A 105 11.82 -5.79 14.29
N GLY A 106 10.75 -6.53 14.55
CA GLY A 106 10.11 -6.58 15.86
C GLY A 106 10.54 -7.85 16.57
N VAL A 107 11.37 -7.74 17.61
CA VAL A 107 11.89 -8.91 18.34
C VAL A 107 11.76 -8.67 19.85
N ASP A 108 11.10 -9.59 20.56
CA ASP A 108 10.83 -9.51 22.00
C ASP A 108 10.24 -8.15 22.46
N GLY A 109 9.41 -7.52 21.61
CA GLY A 109 8.82 -6.21 21.86
C GLY A 109 9.75 -5.01 21.61
N THR A 110 10.95 -5.23 21.05
CA THR A 110 11.88 -4.18 20.62
C THR A 110 11.76 -3.96 19.11
N LEU A 111 11.59 -2.71 18.69
CA LEU A 111 11.65 -2.32 17.28
C LEU A 111 13.09 -1.93 16.89
N TYR A 112 13.64 -2.60 15.90
CA TYR A 112 14.88 -2.19 15.24
C TYR A 112 14.54 -1.71 13.83
N THR A 113 15.15 -0.60 13.42
CA THR A 113 14.98 -0.04 12.07
C THR A 113 16.36 0.14 11.44
N ILE A 114 16.51 -0.26 10.17
CA ILE A 114 17.71 -0.08 9.38
C ILE A 114 17.39 0.73 8.13
N VAL A 115 17.99 1.90 8.00
CA VAL A 115 17.83 2.78 6.83
C VAL A 115 19.21 3.17 6.31
N MET A 116 19.43 3.00 5.00
CA MET A 116 20.74 3.24 4.35
C MET A 116 21.93 2.54 5.04
N GLY A 117 21.69 1.41 5.71
CA GLY A 117 22.69 0.64 6.44
C GLY A 117 22.97 1.08 7.89
N HIS A 118 22.41 2.21 8.34
CA HIS A 118 22.42 2.62 9.74
C HIS A 118 21.34 1.85 10.51
N CYS A 119 21.68 1.23 11.65
CA CYS A 119 20.71 0.59 12.54
C CYS A 119 20.46 1.45 13.78
N ASP A 120 19.19 1.62 14.12
CA ASP A 120 18.73 2.31 15.32
C ASP A 120 17.67 1.45 16.04
N VAL A 121 17.73 1.42 17.36
CA VAL A 121 16.63 0.94 18.22
C VAL A 121 15.59 2.03 18.27
N ASP A 122 14.40 1.74 17.77
CA ASP A 122 13.32 2.70 17.68
C ASP A 122 12.48 2.71 18.96
N GLY A 123 12.14 3.90 19.45
CA GLY A 123 11.29 4.10 20.62
C GLY A 123 9.79 4.11 20.31
N ARG A 124 9.41 3.91 19.04
CA ARG A 124 8.02 3.68 18.60
C ARG A 124 7.53 2.30 19.05
N ASP A 125 6.22 2.13 18.94
CA ASP A 125 5.57 0.85 19.15
C ASP A 125 6.01 -0.16 18.06
N PRO A 126 6.48 -1.38 18.39
CA PRO A 126 6.86 -2.39 17.41
C PRO A 126 5.71 -2.74 16.45
N GLU A 127 4.44 -2.59 16.85
CA GLU A 127 3.30 -2.83 15.95
C GLU A 127 3.27 -1.86 14.75
N GLN A 128 4.05 -0.77 14.77
CA GLN A 128 4.12 0.21 13.67
C GLN A 128 5.12 -0.17 12.56
N GLY A 129 5.90 -1.25 12.72
CA GLY A 129 6.86 -1.70 11.71
C GLY A 129 6.43 -2.94 10.92
N GLN A 130 5.23 -3.47 11.19
CA GLN A 130 4.61 -4.57 10.43
C GLN A 130 3.66 -4.01 9.36
N TYR A 131 3.50 -4.74 8.26
CA TYR A 131 2.50 -4.46 7.20
C TYR A 131 1.26 -5.33 7.32
N VAL A 132 1.44 -6.60 7.72
CA VAL A 132 0.35 -7.49 8.14
C VAL A 132 0.49 -7.79 9.64
N PRO A 133 -0.61 -8.01 10.39
CA PRO A 133 -0.56 -8.36 11.81
C PRO A 133 0.29 -9.62 12.07
N ILE A 134 1.12 -9.58 13.11
CA ILE A 134 1.87 -10.76 13.62
C ILE A 134 0.99 -11.74 14.40
N ASP A 135 -0.06 -11.25 15.07
CA ASP A 135 -1.01 -12.06 15.83
C ASP A 135 -2.27 -12.28 14.96
N GLN A 136 -2.12 -13.18 13.99
CA GLN A 136 -3.21 -13.60 13.13
C GLN A 136 -4.17 -14.47 13.93
N SER A 137 -5.35 -13.94 14.24
CA SER A 137 -6.35 -14.62 15.06
C SER A 137 -7.76 -14.44 14.47
N ARG A 138 -8.66 -15.37 14.81
CA ARG A 138 -10.09 -15.28 14.48
C ARG A 138 -10.74 -14.16 15.29
N ASP A 139 -10.62 -12.93 14.82
CA ASP A 139 -11.26 -11.75 15.39
C ASP A 139 -12.69 -11.57 14.83
N ASP A 140 -13.60 -11.05 15.67
CA ASP A 140 -15.00 -10.77 15.32
C ASP A 140 -15.16 -9.68 14.24
N THR A 141 -14.09 -8.98 13.85
CA THR A 141 -14.05 -7.93 12.82
C THR A 141 -14.71 -8.37 11.50
N TYR A 142 -14.46 -9.60 11.05
CA TYR A 142 -15.10 -10.16 9.84
C TYR A 142 -16.47 -10.80 10.13
N GLY A 143 -16.83 -11.02 11.40
CA GLY A 143 -18.17 -11.41 11.86
C GLY A 143 -18.82 -12.54 11.06
N SER A 144 -19.94 -12.24 10.40
CA SER A 144 -20.66 -13.14 9.48
C SER A 144 -20.52 -12.69 8.02
N LEU A 145 -19.33 -12.22 7.63
CA LEU A 145 -18.99 -11.94 6.24
C LEU A 145 -19.05 -13.25 5.44
N ALA A 146 -19.97 -13.30 4.48
CA ALA A 146 -20.07 -14.41 3.53
C ALA A 146 -19.06 -14.23 2.39
N ALA A 147 -18.60 -15.33 1.82
CA ALA A 147 -17.84 -15.31 0.58
C ALA A 147 -18.71 -14.78 -0.57
N ALA A 148 -18.12 -13.95 -1.43
CA ALA A 148 -18.74 -13.51 -2.69
C ALA A 148 -18.80 -14.66 -3.72
N GLY A 149 -17.77 -15.53 -3.71
CA GLY A 149 -17.66 -16.71 -4.55
C GLY A 149 -16.30 -17.38 -4.37
N THR A 150 -15.90 -18.20 -5.33
CA THR A 150 -14.52 -18.72 -5.46
C THR A 150 -13.83 -18.21 -6.71
N THR A 151 -12.50 -18.17 -6.69
CA THR A 151 -11.66 -17.93 -7.88
C THR A 151 -10.36 -18.73 -7.79
N THR A 152 -9.44 -18.57 -8.73
CA THR A 152 -8.13 -19.25 -8.73
C THR A 152 -6.99 -18.25 -8.68
N ILE A 153 -6.11 -18.37 -7.68
CA ILE A 153 -4.86 -17.61 -7.56
C ILE A 153 -3.69 -18.57 -7.73
N ASP A 154 -2.84 -18.34 -8.74
CA ASP A 154 -1.61 -19.10 -9.01
C ASP A 154 -1.74 -20.64 -9.09
N GLY A 155 -2.98 -21.12 -9.31
CA GLY A 155 -3.34 -22.54 -9.40
C GLY A 155 -4.00 -23.13 -8.15
N GLU A 156 -4.15 -22.34 -7.08
CA GLU A 156 -4.93 -22.66 -5.89
C GLU A 156 -6.34 -22.07 -5.97
N GLU A 157 -7.35 -22.85 -5.60
CA GLU A 157 -8.74 -22.40 -5.49
C GLU A 157 -8.92 -21.66 -4.15
N VAL A 158 -9.54 -20.48 -4.20
CA VAL A 158 -9.71 -19.60 -3.04
C VAL A 158 -11.15 -19.10 -2.91
N TYR A 159 -11.65 -19.02 -1.68
CA TYR A 159 -12.83 -18.23 -1.33
C TYR A 159 -12.46 -16.74 -1.33
N VAL A 160 -13.33 -15.90 -1.89
CA VAL A 160 -13.16 -14.44 -1.90
C VAL A 160 -14.12 -13.79 -0.92
N PHE A 161 -13.60 -13.00 0.01
CA PHE A 161 -14.37 -12.27 1.02
C PHE A 161 -14.12 -10.76 0.89
N GLU A 162 -15.17 -10.01 0.53
CA GLU A 162 -15.08 -8.57 0.30
C GLU A 162 -15.56 -7.76 1.50
N HIS A 163 -14.65 -7.07 2.17
CA HIS A 163 -14.94 -6.13 3.24
C HIS A 163 -14.70 -4.69 2.73
N PRO A 164 -15.43 -3.64 3.18
CA PRO A 164 -15.35 -2.29 2.59
C PRO A 164 -13.98 -1.58 2.59
N VAL A 165 -12.94 -2.19 3.16
CA VAL A 165 -11.55 -1.68 3.16
C VAL A 165 -10.50 -2.73 2.81
N THR A 166 -10.87 -4.01 2.67
CA THR A 166 -9.94 -5.12 2.35
C THR A 166 -10.66 -6.27 1.67
N THR A 167 -9.99 -6.94 0.74
CA THR A 167 -10.45 -8.20 0.16
C THR A 167 -9.52 -9.32 0.58
N GLU A 168 -10.09 -10.35 1.18
CA GLU A 168 -9.38 -11.52 1.69
C GLU A 168 -9.62 -12.73 0.79
N TYR A 169 -8.55 -13.45 0.46
CA TYR A 169 -8.57 -14.64 -0.38
C TYR A 169 -8.04 -15.82 0.44
N LEU A 170 -8.91 -16.78 0.77
CA LEU A 170 -8.58 -17.93 1.63
C LEU A 170 -8.60 -19.24 0.84
N SER A 171 -7.57 -20.07 0.98
CA SER A 171 -7.46 -21.40 0.37
C SER A 171 -8.68 -22.28 0.70
N THR A 172 -9.34 -22.86 -0.30
CA THR A 172 -10.51 -23.75 -0.07
C THR A 172 -10.10 -25.09 0.57
N ASP A 173 -8.85 -25.52 0.38
CA ASP A 173 -8.29 -26.75 0.94
C ASP A 173 -7.79 -26.60 2.39
N THR A 174 -7.25 -25.44 2.76
CA THR A 174 -6.55 -25.24 4.06
C THR A 174 -7.17 -24.19 4.97
N GLY A 175 -7.96 -23.25 4.45
CA GLY A 175 -8.46 -22.09 5.20
C GLY A 175 -7.42 -20.99 5.44
N TYR A 176 -6.16 -21.19 5.07
CA TYR A 176 -5.12 -20.17 5.23
C TYR A 176 -5.32 -19.02 4.23
N PRO A 177 -5.00 -17.78 4.62
CA PRO A 177 -4.87 -16.69 3.67
C PRO A 177 -3.83 -17.02 2.60
N VAL A 178 -4.22 -16.72 1.35
CA VAL A 178 -3.38 -16.78 0.15
C VAL A 178 -3.06 -15.36 -0.29
N ARG A 179 -4.04 -14.45 -0.21
CA ARG A 179 -3.86 -13.02 -0.50
C ARG A 179 -4.75 -12.15 0.39
N SER A 180 -4.27 -10.96 0.72
CA SER A 180 -5.09 -9.84 1.21
C SER A 180 -4.78 -8.58 0.40
N GLU A 181 -5.79 -7.76 0.10
CA GLU A 181 -5.65 -6.53 -0.68
C GLU A 181 -6.32 -5.35 0.02
N TRP A 182 -5.61 -4.26 0.29
CA TRP A 182 -6.14 -3.07 0.95
C TRP A 182 -5.34 -1.80 0.59
N ALA A 183 -6.01 -0.66 0.39
CA ALA A 183 -5.38 0.67 0.30
C ALA A 183 -4.13 0.78 -0.63
N GLY A 184 -4.13 0.10 -1.78
CA GLY A 184 -3.01 0.07 -2.73
C GLY A 184 -1.86 -0.87 -2.34
N THR A 185 -2.08 -1.72 -1.34
CA THR A 185 -1.20 -2.80 -0.90
C THR A 185 -1.83 -4.15 -1.27
N ARG A 186 -1.01 -5.07 -1.77
CA ARG A 186 -1.31 -6.48 -1.92
C ARG A 186 -0.28 -7.28 -1.11
N ALA A 187 -0.76 -8.25 -0.34
CA ALA A 187 0.04 -9.20 0.42
C ALA A 187 -0.26 -10.61 -0.10
N ASP A 188 0.74 -11.29 -0.62
CA ASP A 188 0.67 -12.71 -1.02
C ASP A 188 1.31 -13.57 0.07
N TYR A 189 0.53 -14.43 0.73
CA TYR A 189 0.95 -15.21 1.89
C TYR A 189 1.45 -16.59 1.47
N HIS A 190 2.50 -17.07 2.14
CA HIS A 190 3.08 -18.39 1.89
C HIS A 190 3.87 -18.91 3.10
N SER A 191 4.35 -20.15 3.00
CA SER A 191 5.25 -20.78 4.02
C SER A 191 4.68 -20.81 5.44
N TRP A 192 3.36 -20.99 5.57
CA TRP A 192 2.65 -21.21 6.83
C TRP A 192 3.28 -22.39 7.60
N GLY A 193 3.76 -22.14 8.82
CA GLY A 193 4.45 -23.13 9.67
C GLY A 193 5.92 -23.42 9.29
N GLU A 194 6.47 -22.77 8.25
CA GLU A 194 7.78 -23.12 7.66
C GLU A 194 8.85 -22.01 7.78
N VAL A 195 8.55 -20.88 8.42
CA VAL A 195 9.50 -19.76 8.58
C VAL A 195 10.44 -19.98 9.76
N ASP A 196 11.74 -19.75 9.54
CA ASP A 196 12.77 -19.84 10.59
C ASP A 196 12.60 -18.77 11.70
N PRO A 197 13.05 -19.04 12.95
CA PRO A 197 13.04 -18.07 14.04
C PRO A 197 13.75 -16.75 13.71
N ILE A 198 13.12 -15.65 14.07
CA ILE A 198 13.61 -14.29 13.77
C ILE A 198 14.49 -13.80 14.91
N SER A 199 15.65 -13.25 14.58
CA SER A 199 16.64 -12.70 15.51
C SER A 199 16.83 -11.20 15.27
N PRO A 200 17.34 -10.43 16.25
CA PRO A 200 17.69 -9.02 16.06
C PRO A 200 18.74 -8.82 14.94
N PRO A 201 18.92 -7.59 14.43
CA PRO A 201 19.94 -7.29 13.44
C PRO A 201 21.34 -7.76 13.85
N ASP A 202 22.06 -8.42 12.94
CA ASP A 202 23.41 -8.94 13.18
C ASP A 202 24.49 -7.84 13.01
N ARG A 203 24.24 -6.68 13.65
CA ARG A 203 25.05 -5.45 13.60
C ARG A 203 24.74 -4.55 14.83
N PRO A 204 25.68 -3.71 15.30
CA PRO A 204 25.39 -2.79 16.39
C PRO A 204 24.34 -1.74 15.98
N CYS A 205 23.37 -1.50 16.85
CA CYS A 205 22.32 -0.49 16.66
C CYS A 205 22.50 0.65 17.66
N ASN A 206 22.22 1.90 17.27
CA ASN A 206 22.26 3.01 18.23
C ASN A 206 21.00 2.97 19.11
N GLY A 207 21.13 3.23 20.41
CA GLY A 207 20.01 3.24 21.35
C GLY A 207 19.98 2.06 22.33
N GLU A 208 20.86 1.07 22.14
CA GLU A 208 21.21 0.03 23.14
C GLU A 208 22.04 0.58 24.32
#